data_AF-S4H4X9-F1
#
_entry.id   AF-S4H4X9-F1
#
_cell.length_a   1.000
_cell.length_b   1.000
_cell.length_c   1.000
_cell.angle_alpha   90.00
_cell.angle_beta   90.00
_cell.angle_gamma   90.00
#
_symmetry.space_group_name_H-M   'P 1'
#
loop_
_entity.id
_entity.type
_entity.pdbx_description
1 polymer ?
#
loop_
_entity_poly.entity_id
_entity_poly.type
_entity_poly.pdbx_seq_one_letter_code
_entity_poly.pdbx_strand_id
1 'polypeptide(L)'
;MLEIAESDKSDSKILKSSLNEQETFQNAKSSSFAKSSNASNKSNLSNSYSASDSSKLPTSVSARLGKLQFHLSGKFRVLQFADVQDAPKISKDTIKLIESACDAVKPDIVIFSGNQIAGYAKDFANTFVRRRWDESQDNRGADARKSHEKDLQDTRKKVLEHIKRMVKPLEERSIPWALTYGNHDFQCGLSNAELDSLYQEFSGCLNRQQTDEAFSSGSAMSLPKSILPKQIIFPCKAGTFALPVMDVNQEKVVFSIVLVDSGDYEKRGGYGSPSSNALDFLADLPNFLPPKFCVFQHFPLPQYYDLLREVPKDCAAKENAIEGYRRFAGKYYALDDNRVLPDGYLGEGVSCPDKDSGEYNILQKIGAFAFCAGHDHRNAFAGRCEDSGMLLMATATCGFASYGPVASKCGARLLEFDIRHPYEPRTQMLEFGDLVGKASSKKAYTYGLNADCSHDLPEVDLLQKPSLFARILRRWRSIVAK
;
A
#
# COMPACT_ATOMS: atom_id res chain seq x y z
N MET A 1 36.48 -20.50 -45.81
CA MET A 1 36.77 -21.50 -46.86
C MET A 1 35.55 -22.41 -46.91
N LEU A 2 34.75 -22.55 -47.95
CA LEU A 2 34.72 -22.22 -49.39
C LEU A 2 33.21 -22.51 -49.72
N GLU A 3 32.38 -21.70 -50.38
CA GLU A 3 32.35 -21.32 -51.81
C GLU A 3 31.07 -20.47 -52.10
N ILE A 4 31.20 -19.47 -53.00
CA ILE A 4 30.35 -19.11 -54.19
C ILE A 4 28.88 -18.67 -53.94
N ALA A 5 28.26 -17.64 -54.53
CA ALA A 5 28.40 -16.80 -55.76
C ALA A 5 27.76 -15.40 -55.50
N GLU A 6 28.26 -14.27 -56.02
CA GLU A 6 27.88 -13.59 -57.30
C GLU A 6 26.35 -13.54 -57.54
N SER A 7 25.66 -12.46 -57.90
CA SER A 7 25.91 -11.16 -58.55
C SER A 7 24.66 -10.30 -58.25
N ASP A 8 24.68 -8.96 -58.15
CA ASP A 8 24.51 -8.10 -59.32
C ASP A 8 24.74 -6.63 -58.94
N LYS A 9 25.43 -5.92 -59.84
CA LYS A 9 25.58 -4.45 -59.84
C LYS A 9 24.78 -3.88 -61.01
N SER A 10 24.02 -2.83 -60.76
CA SER A 10 23.83 -1.70 -61.70
C SER A 10 23.37 -0.49 -60.87
N ASP A 11 24.27 0.47 -60.66
CA ASP A 11 24.46 1.68 -61.48
C ASP A 11 23.24 2.62 -61.48
N SER A 12 23.34 3.70 -60.70
CA SER A 12 23.45 5.03 -61.32
C SER A 12 23.84 6.10 -60.30
N LYS A 13 24.59 7.05 -60.84
CA LYS A 13 25.46 8.04 -60.21
C LYS A 13 24.77 9.40 -60.26
N ILE A 14 25.23 10.35 -59.43
CA ILE A 14 25.16 11.84 -59.61
C ILE A 14 23.84 12.47 -59.09
N LEU A 15 23.76 13.49 -58.22
CA LEU A 15 24.49 14.77 -57.99
C LEU A 15 24.46 15.11 -56.47
N LYS A 16 25.59 15.34 -55.77
CA LYS A 16 26.25 16.64 -55.47
C LYS A 16 25.31 17.83 -55.15
N SER A 17 25.32 18.28 -53.88
CA SER A 17 25.78 19.63 -53.47
C SER A 17 25.71 19.81 -51.94
N SER A 18 26.88 19.95 -51.31
CA SER A 18 27.34 21.10 -50.49
C SER A 18 26.76 21.18 -49.07
N LEU A 19 27.54 20.75 -48.06
CA LEU A 19 28.45 21.57 -47.21
C LEU A 19 27.66 22.24 -46.06
N ASN A 20 27.89 21.78 -44.82
CA ASN A 20 28.77 22.40 -43.80
C ASN A 20 28.26 23.80 -43.40
N GLU A 21 28.06 24.17 -42.14
CA GLU A 21 28.73 23.74 -40.91
C GLU A 21 27.90 24.16 -39.69
N GLN A 22 28.11 23.42 -38.59
CA GLN A 22 28.16 23.84 -37.19
C GLN A 22 27.89 25.33 -36.88
N GLU A 23 27.02 25.60 -35.90
CA GLU A 23 27.48 26.00 -34.56
C GLU A 23 26.34 26.11 -33.53
N THR A 24 26.76 25.87 -32.30
CA THR A 24 26.12 25.94 -30.99
C THR A 24 25.20 27.13 -30.70
N PHE A 25 24.13 26.92 -29.93
CA PHE A 25 23.63 27.93 -28.98
C PHE A 25 23.04 27.32 -27.70
N GLN A 26 23.61 27.73 -26.56
CA GLN A 26 23.05 27.60 -25.22
C GLN A 26 21.98 28.67 -24.96
N ASN A 27 21.10 28.36 -23.99
CA ASN A 27 20.37 29.25 -23.07
C ASN A 27 19.42 30.31 -23.65
N ALA A 28 18.14 30.22 -23.28
CA ALA A 28 17.55 31.14 -22.30
C ALA A 28 16.08 30.79 -21.97
N LYS A 29 15.72 31.11 -20.73
CA LYS A 29 14.44 30.92 -20.07
C LYS A 29 13.36 31.91 -20.54
N SER A 30 12.12 31.50 -20.25
CA SER A 30 10.96 32.28 -19.78
C SER A 30 10.29 33.28 -20.71
N SER A 31 8.97 33.08 -20.91
CA SER A 31 7.98 34.16 -20.74
C SER A 31 6.53 33.64 -20.67
N SER A 32 5.91 33.86 -19.52
CA SER A 32 4.52 34.33 -19.27
C SER A 32 3.44 34.14 -20.36
N PHE A 33 2.38 33.38 -20.04
CA PHE A 33 1.10 33.41 -20.75
C PHE A 33 0.19 34.52 -20.22
N ALA A 34 -0.20 35.41 -21.13
CA ALA A 34 -1.14 36.50 -20.93
C ALA A 34 -2.61 36.03 -20.94
N LYS A 35 -3.42 36.72 -20.13
CA LYS A 35 -4.89 36.65 -20.12
C LYS A 35 -5.46 37.26 -21.40
N SER A 36 -6.42 36.59 -22.02
CA SER A 36 -7.32 37.19 -23.01
C SER A 36 -8.77 36.97 -22.59
N SER A 37 -9.45 38.08 -22.31
CA SER A 37 -10.89 38.22 -22.18
C SER A 37 -11.52 38.35 -23.56
N ASN A 38 -12.64 37.69 -23.82
CA ASN A 38 -13.66 38.23 -24.72
C ASN A 38 -15.04 37.67 -24.42
N ALA A 39 -16.01 38.58 -24.49
CA ALA A 39 -17.38 38.41 -24.06
C ALA A 39 -18.32 37.98 -25.20
N SER A 40 -19.32 37.19 -24.79
CA SER A 40 -20.72 37.11 -25.26
C SER A 40 -21.04 36.88 -26.73
N ASN A 41 -21.70 35.74 -26.98
CA ASN A 41 -22.97 35.72 -27.71
C ASN A 41 -23.94 34.74 -27.04
N LYS A 42 -25.12 35.24 -26.65
CA LYS A 42 -26.23 34.49 -26.07
C LYS A 42 -27.14 33.99 -27.21
N SER A 43 -27.54 32.72 -27.16
CA SER A 43 -28.82 32.26 -27.71
C SER A 43 -29.51 31.39 -26.66
N ASN A 44 -30.71 31.81 -26.27
CA ASN A 44 -31.54 31.25 -25.21
C ASN A 44 -32.06 29.86 -25.59
N LEU A 45 -31.74 28.84 -24.78
CA LEU A 45 -32.71 27.78 -24.45
C LEU A 45 -32.92 27.81 -22.94
N SER A 46 -34.14 28.14 -22.57
CA SER A 46 -34.64 28.20 -21.21
C SER A 46 -34.68 26.80 -20.60
N ASN A 47 -33.80 26.54 -19.65
CA ASN A 47 -34.10 25.67 -18.51
C ASN A 47 -33.68 26.42 -17.25
N SER A 48 -34.67 26.75 -16.43
CA SER A 48 -34.49 27.37 -15.12
C SER A 48 -33.80 26.37 -14.19
N TYR A 49 -32.47 26.34 -14.22
CA TYR A 49 -31.69 25.80 -13.11
C TYR A 49 -31.51 26.92 -12.11
N SER A 50 -32.22 26.81 -10.98
CA SER A 50 -31.90 27.56 -9.78
C SER A 50 -30.43 27.32 -9.43
N ALA A 51 -29.65 28.40 -9.40
CA ALA A 51 -28.22 28.39 -9.10
C ALA A 51 -27.96 28.24 -7.58
N SER A 52 -28.63 27.29 -6.91
CA SER A 52 -28.56 27.16 -5.45
C SER A 52 -28.45 25.71 -4.93
N ASP A 53 -28.14 24.71 -5.77
CA ASP A 53 -27.84 23.36 -5.26
C ASP A 53 -26.82 22.60 -6.14
N SER A 54 -25.60 23.14 -6.26
CA SER A 54 -24.43 22.37 -6.72
C SER A 54 -23.78 21.63 -5.55
N SER A 55 -24.59 20.94 -4.73
CA SER A 55 -24.09 20.05 -3.69
C SER A 55 -23.13 19.05 -4.33
N LYS A 56 -21.84 19.17 -3.98
CA LYS A 56 -20.67 18.60 -4.67
C LYS A 56 -20.94 17.19 -5.23
N LEU A 57 -20.88 17.05 -6.55
CA LEU A 57 -20.86 15.73 -7.20
C LEU A 57 -19.71 14.87 -6.63
N PRO A 58 -19.87 13.53 -6.55
CA PRO A 58 -18.81 12.65 -6.07
C PRO A 58 -17.50 12.87 -6.83
N THR A 59 -16.38 12.93 -6.11
CA THR A 59 -15.05 13.12 -6.72
C THR A 59 -14.59 11.84 -7.43
N SER A 60 -14.95 10.67 -6.89
CA SER A 60 -14.70 9.37 -7.52
C SER A 60 -15.74 9.08 -8.60
N VAL A 61 -15.26 8.76 -9.82
CA VAL A 61 -16.14 8.31 -10.92
C VAL A 61 -16.82 7.01 -10.54
N SER A 62 -16.11 6.10 -9.88
CA SER A 62 -16.67 4.85 -9.36
C SER A 62 -17.81 5.10 -8.36
N ALA A 63 -17.68 6.07 -7.46
CA ALA A 63 -18.77 6.47 -6.56
C ALA A 63 -20.00 6.98 -7.32
N ARG A 64 -19.80 7.83 -8.32
CA ARG A 64 -20.90 8.32 -9.18
C ARG A 64 -21.62 7.19 -9.94
N LEU A 65 -20.88 6.14 -10.33
CA LEU A 65 -21.44 4.96 -11.01
C LEU A 65 -22.01 3.91 -10.05
N GLY A 66 -21.67 4.02 -8.76
CA GLY A 66 -22.03 3.08 -7.70
C GLY A 66 -21.26 1.76 -7.74
N LYS A 67 -20.13 1.69 -8.44
CA LYS A 67 -19.24 0.52 -8.55
C LYS A 67 -17.86 0.88 -9.07
N LEU A 68 -16.87 0.03 -8.80
CA LEU A 68 -15.52 0.13 -9.35
C LEU A 68 -15.53 -0.17 -10.85
N GLN A 69 -15.20 0.84 -11.65
CA GLN A 69 -15.32 0.76 -13.09
C GLN A 69 -14.34 1.69 -13.80
N PHE A 70 -13.78 1.23 -14.92
CA PHE A 70 -13.08 2.11 -15.84
C PHE A 70 -13.97 3.24 -16.36
N HIS A 71 -13.38 4.43 -16.47
CA HIS A 71 -14.03 5.63 -16.97
C HIS A 71 -14.25 5.54 -18.48
N LEU A 72 -15.10 6.41 -19.04
CA LEU A 72 -15.21 6.60 -20.49
C LEU A 72 -13.88 6.98 -21.17
N SER A 73 -12.95 7.59 -20.41
CA SER A 73 -11.59 7.88 -20.88
C SER A 73 -10.68 6.64 -20.94
N GLY A 74 -11.16 5.48 -20.48
CA GLY A 74 -10.39 4.25 -20.36
C GLY A 74 -9.45 4.22 -19.15
N LYS A 75 -9.60 5.13 -18.18
CA LYS A 75 -8.76 5.20 -16.97
C LYS A 75 -9.45 4.62 -15.75
N PHE A 76 -8.65 4.09 -14.83
CA PHE A 76 -9.05 3.73 -13.47
C PHE A 76 -7.88 4.01 -12.53
N ARG A 77 -8.13 4.59 -11.36
CA ARG A 77 -7.06 5.05 -10.45
C ARG A 77 -7.21 4.47 -9.06
N VAL A 78 -6.14 3.83 -8.58
CA VAL A 78 -6.00 3.39 -7.20
C VAL A 78 -4.97 4.26 -6.51
N LEU A 79 -5.29 4.78 -5.34
CA LEU A 79 -4.34 5.50 -4.49
C LEU A 79 -4.07 4.70 -3.23
N GLN A 80 -2.83 4.30 -3.00
CA GLN A 80 -2.39 3.55 -1.83
C GLN A 80 -1.80 4.49 -0.76
N PHE A 81 -2.28 4.37 0.46
CA PHE A 81 -1.62 4.90 1.65
C PHE A 81 -1.11 3.73 2.50
N ALA A 82 0.19 3.70 2.78
CA ALA A 82 0.80 2.70 3.66
C ALA A 82 1.15 3.35 5.00
N ASP A 83 0.95 2.62 6.10
CA ASP A 83 1.46 2.99 7.43
C ASP A 83 1.07 4.42 7.85
N VAL A 84 -0.23 4.74 7.89
CA VAL A 84 -0.70 5.97 8.55
C VAL A 84 -0.13 6.02 9.97
N GLN A 85 -0.23 4.88 10.67
CA GLN A 85 0.41 4.53 11.93
C GLN A 85 0.52 5.68 12.92
N ASP A 86 -0.57 6.42 13.07
CA ASP A 86 -0.68 7.51 14.01
C ASP A 86 -1.45 7.02 15.26
N ALA A 87 -1.20 7.66 16.40
CA ALA A 87 -1.99 7.46 17.62
C ALA A 87 -3.41 8.07 17.45
N PRO A 88 -4.31 8.01 18.45
CA PRO A 88 -5.66 8.59 18.32
C PRO A 88 -5.71 10.07 17.86
N LYS A 89 -4.64 10.83 18.13
CA LYS A 89 -4.44 12.16 17.58
C LYS A 89 -3.55 12.11 16.34
N ILE A 90 -4.19 11.99 15.18
CA ILE A 90 -3.54 12.00 13.87
C ILE A 90 -2.81 13.32 13.62
N SER A 91 -1.62 13.24 13.03
CA SER A 91 -0.84 14.39 12.61
C SER A 91 -1.58 15.20 11.55
N LYS A 92 -1.51 16.53 11.66
CA LYS A 92 -2.09 17.44 10.67
C LYS A 92 -1.44 17.29 9.31
N ASP A 93 -0.16 16.93 9.26
CA ASP A 93 0.56 16.75 7.99
C ASP A 93 0.14 15.44 7.31
N THR A 94 -0.16 14.37 8.07
CA THR A 94 -0.79 13.14 7.55
C THR A 94 -2.13 13.46 6.87
N ILE A 95 -3.00 14.21 7.54
CA ILE A 95 -4.31 14.60 6.98
C ILE A 95 -4.15 15.45 5.71
N LYS A 96 -3.25 16.44 5.73
CA LYS A 96 -2.97 17.28 4.56
C LYS A 96 -2.43 16.48 3.38
N LEU A 97 -1.58 15.47 3.64
CA LEU A 97 -1.08 14.57 2.60
C LEU A 97 -2.23 13.82 1.95
N ILE A 98 -3.12 13.21 2.77
CA ILE A 98 -4.28 12.48 2.28
C ILE A 98 -5.18 13.39 1.44
N GLU A 99 -5.51 14.59 1.94
CA GLU A 99 -6.31 15.59 1.23
C GLU A 99 -5.69 15.96 -0.12
N SER A 100 -4.41 16.36 -0.10
CA SER A 100 -3.72 16.88 -1.29
C SER A 100 -3.50 15.79 -2.34
N ALA A 101 -3.19 14.56 -1.92
CA ALA A 101 -3.06 13.42 -2.82
C ALA A 101 -4.41 13.08 -3.47
N CYS A 102 -5.50 13.05 -2.68
CA CYS A 102 -6.84 12.82 -3.22
C CYS A 102 -7.25 13.89 -4.23
N ASP A 103 -6.98 15.17 -3.93
CA ASP A 103 -7.31 16.29 -4.82
C ASP A 103 -6.50 16.28 -6.12
N ALA A 104 -5.22 15.92 -6.03
CA ALA A 104 -4.31 15.89 -7.17
C ALA A 104 -4.72 14.82 -8.20
N VAL A 105 -5.11 13.62 -7.75
CA VAL A 105 -5.29 12.47 -8.66
C VAL A 105 -6.73 12.02 -8.85
N LYS A 106 -7.66 12.44 -7.97
CA LYS A 106 -9.09 12.07 -7.99
C LYS A 106 -9.27 10.56 -8.16
N PRO A 107 -8.87 9.75 -7.17
CA PRO A 107 -8.84 8.30 -7.30
C PRO A 107 -10.25 7.71 -7.38
N ASP A 108 -10.36 6.55 -8.04
CA ASP A 108 -11.57 5.75 -8.03
C ASP A 108 -11.77 5.06 -6.68
N ILE A 109 -10.67 4.62 -6.08
CA ILE A 109 -10.62 3.95 -4.79
C ILE A 109 -9.30 4.28 -4.08
N VAL A 110 -9.37 4.41 -2.75
CA VAL A 110 -8.20 4.45 -1.88
C VAL A 110 -7.99 3.10 -1.19
N ILE A 111 -6.75 2.63 -1.11
CA ILE A 111 -6.36 1.43 -0.38
C ILE A 111 -5.44 1.79 0.78
N PHE A 112 -5.78 1.38 2.00
CA PHE A 112 -4.85 1.41 3.13
C PHE A 112 -4.22 0.03 3.34
N SER A 113 -2.90 -0.08 3.17
CA SER A 113 -2.19 -1.37 3.12
C SER A 113 -1.56 -1.77 4.46
N GLY A 114 -2.31 -1.66 5.56
CA GLY A 114 -1.87 -2.01 6.92
C GLY A 114 -1.32 -0.86 7.74
N ASN A 115 -1.25 -1.09 9.05
CA ASN A 115 -0.80 -0.17 10.10
C ASN A 115 -1.46 1.21 9.98
N GLN A 116 -2.79 1.25 9.98
CA GLN A 116 -3.50 2.51 10.12
C GLN A 116 -3.30 3.09 11.52
N ILE A 117 -3.30 2.24 12.54
CA ILE A 117 -3.25 2.61 13.95
C ILE A 117 -1.87 2.27 14.54
N ALA A 118 -1.26 3.23 15.24
CA ALA A 118 -0.15 2.93 16.14
C ALA A 118 -0.67 2.24 17.41
N GLY A 119 -1.02 0.95 17.33
CA GLY A 119 -1.65 0.24 18.44
C GLY A 119 -0.79 0.09 19.69
N TYR A 120 0.53 0.26 19.56
CA TYR A 120 1.49 0.31 20.67
C TYR A 120 1.57 1.68 21.37
N ALA A 121 0.79 2.67 20.94
CA ALA A 121 0.79 3.98 21.57
C ALA A 121 0.30 3.90 23.03
N LYS A 122 0.84 4.78 23.88
CA LYS A 122 0.49 4.88 25.32
C LYS A 122 -1.01 5.06 25.57
N ASP A 123 -1.74 5.65 24.63
CA ASP A 123 -3.19 5.79 24.67
C ASP A 123 -3.96 4.46 24.81
N PHE A 124 -3.32 3.35 24.41
CA PHE A 124 -3.87 1.99 24.44
C PHE A 124 -3.21 1.09 25.49
N ALA A 125 -2.41 1.65 26.41
CA ALA A 125 -1.59 0.86 27.34
C ALA A 125 -2.40 -0.14 28.20
N ASN A 126 -3.66 0.19 28.56
CA ASN A 126 -4.52 -0.69 29.38
C ASN A 126 -5.04 -1.92 28.64
N THR A 127 -5.05 -1.88 27.31
CA THR A 127 -5.58 -2.93 26.44
C THR A 127 -4.53 -3.49 25.50
N PHE A 128 -3.29 -2.99 25.59
CA PHE A 128 -2.23 -3.33 24.67
C PHE A 128 -2.00 -4.84 24.59
N VAL A 129 -1.98 -5.35 23.36
CA VAL A 129 -1.65 -6.74 23.06
C VAL A 129 -0.37 -6.78 22.25
N ARG A 130 0.67 -7.41 22.80
CA ARG A 130 1.99 -7.46 22.14
C ARG A 130 1.97 -8.34 20.89
N ARG A 131 1.35 -9.51 20.99
CA ARG A 131 1.28 -10.56 19.96
C ARG A 131 -0.07 -11.26 20.05
N ARG A 132 -0.63 -11.69 18.91
CA ARG A 132 -1.94 -12.37 18.90
C ARG A 132 -1.96 -13.72 19.61
N TRP A 133 -0.83 -14.41 19.67
CA TRP A 133 -0.70 -15.71 20.37
C TRP A 133 -0.19 -15.59 21.81
N ASP A 134 -0.17 -14.39 22.38
CA ASP A 134 0.24 -14.20 23.77
C ASP A 134 -0.92 -14.53 24.72
N GLU A 135 -0.96 -15.78 25.18
CA GLU A 135 -2.02 -16.32 26.05
C GLU A 135 -1.97 -15.77 27.49
N SER A 136 -0.94 -14.98 27.85
CA SER A 136 -0.74 -14.51 29.23
C SER A 136 -1.82 -13.54 29.73
N GLN A 137 -2.73 -13.07 28.86
CA GLN A 137 -3.78 -12.12 29.21
C GLN A 137 -5.10 -12.76 29.70
N ASP A 138 -5.27 -14.09 29.61
CA ASP A 138 -6.61 -14.70 29.77
C ASP A 138 -6.96 -15.18 31.20
N ASN A 139 -6.00 -15.16 32.13
CA ASN A 139 -6.20 -15.62 33.52
C ASN A 139 -6.78 -14.54 34.47
N ARG A 140 -7.55 -13.58 33.96
CA ARG A 140 -8.12 -12.48 34.77
C ARG A 140 -9.32 -12.96 35.61
N GLY A 141 -9.38 -12.57 36.88
CA GLY A 141 -10.56 -12.75 37.75
C GLY A 141 -11.76 -11.90 37.31
N ALA A 142 -12.95 -12.16 37.84
CA ALA A 142 -14.20 -11.55 37.37
C ALA A 142 -14.21 -10.01 37.40
N ASP A 143 -13.71 -9.38 38.47
CA ASP A 143 -13.66 -7.91 38.57
C ASP A 143 -12.60 -7.30 37.64
N ALA A 144 -11.48 -8.00 37.45
CA ALA A 144 -10.45 -7.60 36.48
C ALA A 144 -10.97 -7.69 35.04
N ARG A 145 -11.82 -8.67 34.71
CA ARG A 145 -12.50 -8.76 33.40
C ARG A 145 -13.44 -7.59 33.16
N LYS A 146 -14.25 -7.20 34.16
CA LYS A 146 -15.13 -6.03 34.05
C LYS A 146 -14.34 -4.73 33.84
N SER A 147 -13.25 -4.54 34.58
CA SER A 147 -12.37 -3.40 34.39
C SER A 147 -11.76 -3.39 32.99
N HIS A 148 -11.26 -4.53 32.53
CA HIS A 148 -10.67 -4.66 31.20
C HIS A 148 -11.68 -4.39 30.07
N GLU A 149 -12.92 -4.84 30.20
CA GLU A 149 -13.96 -4.53 29.20
C GLU A 149 -14.26 -3.03 29.14
N LYS A 150 -14.22 -2.32 30.29
CA LYS A 150 -14.34 -0.87 30.31
C LYS A 150 -13.17 -0.20 29.58
N ASP A 151 -11.94 -0.70 29.76
CA ASP A 151 -10.76 -0.21 29.03
C ASP A 151 -10.88 -0.50 27.52
N LEU A 152 -11.44 -1.65 27.12
CA LEU A 152 -11.74 -1.96 25.72
C LEU A 152 -12.80 -1.03 25.12
N GLN A 153 -13.83 -0.67 25.88
CA GLN A 153 -14.83 0.32 25.43
C GLN A 153 -14.21 1.70 25.19
N ASP A 154 -13.34 2.17 26.09
CA ASP A 154 -12.59 3.42 25.88
C ASP A 154 -11.66 3.34 24.65
N THR A 155 -11.00 2.20 24.47
CA THR A 155 -10.19 1.90 23.28
C THR A 155 -11.01 1.96 22.00
N ARG A 156 -12.18 1.32 21.94
CA ARG A 156 -13.09 1.37 20.78
C ARG A 156 -13.48 2.81 20.45
N LYS A 157 -13.76 3.64 21.46
CA LYS A 157 -14.06 5.07 21.27
C LYS A 157 -12.87 5.85 20.69
N LYS A 158 -11.66 5.63 21.23
CA LYS A 158 -10.43 6.28 20.73
C LYS A 158 -10.13 5.87 19.29
N VAL A 159 -10.27 4.59 18.98
CA VAL A 159 -10.07 4.04 17.63
C VAL A 159 -11.12 4.60 16.67
N LEU A 160 -12.40 4.63 17.05
CA LEU A 160 -13.45 5.20 16.19
C LEU A 160 -13.19 6.68 15.86
N GLU A 161 -12.77 7.48 16.85
CA GLU A 161 -12.41 8.88 16.62
C GLU A 161 -11.14 9.04 15.75
N HIS A 162 -10.17 8.14 15.87
CA HIS A 162 -9.03 8.07 14.97
C HIS A 162 -9.49 7.81 13.52
N ILE A 163 -10.26 6.73 13.31
CA ILE A 163 -10.79 6.34 11.99
C ILE A 163 -11.55 7.50 11.38
N LYS A 164 -12.47 8.11 12.14
CA LYS A 164 -13.27 9.26 11.71
C LYS A 164 -12.42 10.40 11.17
N ARG A 165 -11.30 10.72 11.84
CA ARG A 165 -10.37 11.77 11.39
C ARG A 165 -9.59 11.35 10.15
N MET A 166 -9.12 10.10 10.12
CA MET A 166 -8.35 9.55 9.01
C MET A 166 -9.15 9.55 7.70
N VAL A 167 -10.41 9.10 7.76
CA VAL A 167 -11.25 8.90 6.57
C VAL A 167 -12.09 10.11 6.20
N LYS A 168 -12.16 11.14 7.06
CA LYS A 168 -12.91 12.38 6.79
C LYS A 168 -12.58 13.00 5.42
N PRO A 169 -11.29 13.15 5.01
CA PRO A 169 -10.96 13.66 3.67
C PRO A 169 -11.58 12.85 2.53
N LEU A 170 -11.74 11.53 2.71
CA LEU A 170 -12.33 10.63 1.72
C LEU A 170 -13.86 10.73 1.70
N GLU A 171 -14.50 10.74 2.87
CA GLU A 171 -15.96 10.88 2.99
C GLU A 171 -16.42 12.24 2.41
N GLU A 172 -15.70 13.33 2.70
CA GLU A 172 -16.01 14.67 2.15
C GLU A 172 -15.85 14.76 0.63
N ARG A 173 -15.09 13.84 0.02
CA ARG A 173 -14.88 13.73 -1.44
C ARG A 173 -15.72 12.61 -2.07
N SER A 174 -16.44 11.84 -1.26
CA SER A 174 -17.14 10.62 -1.68
C SER A 174 -16.22 9.65 -2.44
N ILE A 175 -15.04 9.39 -1.87
CA ILE A 175 -14.07 8.42 -2.41
C ILE A 175 -14.24 7.10 -1.64
N PRO A 176 -14.51 5.97 -2.31
CA PRO A 176 -14.61 4.68 -1.64
C PRO A 176 -13.21 4.21 -1.25
N TRP A 177 -13.15 3.43 -0.19
CA TRP A 177 -11.88 2.97 0.35
C TRP A 177 -11.98 1.57 0.95
N ALA A 178 -10.85 0.87 0.92
CA ALA A 178 -10.68 -0.47 1.46
C ALA A 178 -9.36 -0.53 2.23
N LEU A 179 -9.25 -1.47 3.17
CA LEU A 179 -8.02 -1.66 3.92
C LEU A 179 -7.73 -3.11 4.25
N THR A 180 -6.45 -3.38 4.47
CA THR A 180 -5.98 -4.57 5.17
C THR A 180 -5.16 -4.16 6.39
N TYR A 181 -4.76 -5.14 7.18
CA TYR A 181 -4.14 -4.97 8.49
C TYR A 181 -2.65 -5.22 8.43
N GLY A 182 -1.93 -4.51 9.29
CA GLY A 182 -0.55 -4.77 9.62
C GLY A 182 -0.39 -5.26 11.06
N ASN A 183 0.87 -5.46 11.45
CA ASN A 183 1.23 -6.00 12.75
C ASN A 183 1.07 -5.00 13.92
N HIS A 184 0.70 -3.75 13.65
CA HIS A 184 0.50 -2.73 14.70
C HIS A 184 -0.97 -2.40 14.96
N ASP A 185 -1.88 -2.70 14.03
CA ASP A 185 -3.29 -2.31 14.16
C ASP A 185 -3.98 -2.97 15.37
N PHE A 186 -3.81 -4.29 15.52
CA PHE A 186 -4.43 -5.07 16.60
C PHE A 186 -3.82 -4.75 17.98
N GLN A 187 -2.63 -4.13 18.01
CA GLN A 187 -1.91 -3.94 19.26
C GLN A 187 -2.64 -3.01 20.23
N CYS A 188 -3.62 -2.24 19.76
CA CYS A 188 -4.51 -1.46 20.61
C CYS A 188 -5.41 -2.34 21.51
N GLY A 189 -5.47 -3.65 21.25
CA GLY A 189 -6.28 -4.62 22.00
C GLY A 189 -7.54 -5.10 21.30
N LEU A 190 -7.84 -4.58 20.12
CA LEU A 190 -8.99 -4.99 19.31
C LEU A 190 -8.57 -6.00 18.23
N SER A 191 -9.40 -7.01 18.00
CA SER A 191 -9.21 -7.94 16.90
C SER A 191 -9.46 -7.28 15.53
N ASN A 192 -8.92 -7.85 14.46
CA ASN A 192 -9.19 -7.35 13.10
C ASN A 192 -10.68 -7.33 12.76
N ALA A 193 -11.48 -8.27 13.29
CA ALA A 193 -12.93 -8.31 13.07
C ALA A 193 -13.67 -7.16 13.80
N GLU A 194 -13.24 -6.82 15.02
CA GLU A 194 -13.74 -5.65 15.74
C GLU A 194 -13.32 -4.35 15.05
N LEU A 195 -12.09 -4.25 14.58
CA LEU A 195 -11.63 -3.11 13.79
C LEU A 195 -12.44 -2.97 12.49
N ASP A 196 -12.66 -4.06 11.75
CA ASP A 196 -13.48 -4.07 10.53
C ASP A 196 -14.89 -3.53 10.83
N SER A 197 -15.47 -3.92 11.97
CA SER A 197 -16.80 -3.46 12.39
C SER A 197 -16.85 -1.95 12.62
N LEU A 198 -15.81 -1.36 13.23
CA LEU A 198 -15.69 0.09 13.41
C LEU A 198 -15.48 0.82 12.07
N TYR A 199 -14.65 0.28 11.17
CA TYR A 199 -14.46 0.85 9.83
C TYR A 199 -15.74 0.81 8.99
N GLN A 200 -16.56 -0.24 9.13
CA GLN A 200 -17.82 -0.41 8.39
C GLN A 200 -18.92 0.57 8.81
N GLU A 201 -18.75 1.34 9.89
CA GLU A 201 -19.65 2.45 10.24
C GLU A 201 -19.63 3.60 9.20
N PHE A 202 -18.59 3.65 8.36
CA PHE A 202 -18.39 4.70 7.36
C PHE A 202 -18.84 4.24 5.96
N SER A 203 -19.51 5.14 5.24
CA SER A 203 -20.18 4.82 3.98
C SER A 203 -19.23 4.47 2.84
N GLY A 204 -18.00 5.02 2.87
CA GLY A 204 -16.94 4.74 1.92
C GLY A 204 -16.26 3.38 2.12
N CYS A 205 -16.43 2.72 3.28
CA CYS A 205 -15.71 1.49 3.62
C CYS A 205 -16.25 0.27 2.86
N LEU A 206 -15.37 -0.37 2.08
CA LEU A 206 -15.69 -1.58 1.32
C LEU A 206 -15.36 -2.88 2.06
N ASN A 207 -14.63 -2.87 3.18
CA ASN A 207 -14.23 -4.09 3.90
C ASN A 207 -15.42 -4.96 4.27
N ARG A 208 -15.40 -6.24 3.91
CA ARG A 208 -16.39 -7.24 4.34
C ARG A 208 -15.68 -8.55 4.67
N GLN A 209 -16.28 -9.32 5.56
CA GLN A 209 -15.82 -10.64 5.97
C GLN A 209 -16.96 -11.65 5.88
N GLN A 210 -16.63 -12.93 5.75
CA GLN A 210 -17.63 -13.99 5.87
C GLN A 210 -18.06 -14.12 7.33
N THR A 211 -19.34 -14.38 7.56
CA THR A 211 -19.86 -14.76 8.88
C THR A 211 -19.60 -16.25 9.10
N ASP A 212 -19.24 -16.64 10.32
CA ASP A 212 -18.64 -17.94 10.70
C ASP A 212 -19.44 -19.22 10.34
N GLU A 213 -20.64 -19.14 9.77
CA GLU A 213 -21.52 -20.30 9.58
C GLU A 213 -21.18 -21.21 8.38
N ALA A 214 -20.28 -20.82 7.48
CA ALA A 214 -19.53 -21.73 6.60
C ALA A 214 -18.55 -20.91 5.75
N PHE A 215 -17.24 -21.10 5.93
CA PHE A 215 -16.27 -20.57 4.98
C PHE A 215 -16.54 -21.20 3.61
N SER A 216 -17.03 -20.39 2.67
CA SER A 216 -17.28 -20.80 1.29
C SER A 216 -16.54 -19.85 0.37
N SER A 217 -15.41 -20.32 -0.13
CA SER A 217 -14.61 -19.58 -1.11
C SER A 217 -15.50 -19.21 -2.30
N GLY A 218 -15.50 -17.93 -2.68
CA GLY A 218 -16.29 -17.44 -3.82
C GLY A 218 -17.71 -16.95 -3.53
N SER A 219 -18.18 -16.93 -2.27
CA SER A 219 -19.48 -16.31 -1.95
C SER A 219 -19.45 -14.80 -2.19
N ALA A 220 -20.26 -14.33 -3.13
CA ALA A 220 -20.36 -12.91 -3.48
C ALA A 220 -21.32 -12.16 -2.54
N MET A 221 -20.92 -10.97 -2.08
CA MET A 221 -21.71 -10.08 -1.23
C MET A 221 -21.98 -8.75 -1.95
N SER A 222 -23.18 -8.19 -1.78
CA SER A 222 -23.53 -6.83 -2.23
C SER A 222 -23.42 -5.81 -1.08
N LEU A 223 -23.23 -4.53 -1.44
CA LEU A 223 -23.04 -3.43 -0.49
C LEU A 223 -24.14 -2.34 -0.55
N PRO A 224 -25.41 -2.63 -0.23
CA PRO A 224 -26.50 -1.68 -0.46
C PRO A 224 -26.38 -0.36 0.33
N LYS A 225 -25.67 -0.34 1.47
CA LYS A 225 -25.45 0.85 2.32
C LYS A 225 -24.13 1.59 2.03
N SER A 226 -23.32 1.09 1.11
CA SER A 226 -22.08 1.76 0.70
C SER A 226 -22.37 2.83 -0.34
N ILE A 227 -21.43 3.77 -0.51
CA ILE A 227 -21.43 4.67 -1.67
C ILE A 227 -21.24 3.93 -3.01
N LEU A 228 -20.89 2.64 -2.97
CA LEU A 228 -20.91 1.73 -4.14
C LEU A 228 -22.01 0.67 -4.03
N PRO A 229 -23.31 1.03 -4.13
CA PRO A 229 -24.42 0.11 -3.90
C PRO A 229 -24.50 -1.06 -4.89
N LYS A 230 -23.83 -0.95 -6.05
CA LYS A 230 -23.78 -1.99 -7.09
C LYS A 230 -22.48 -2.79 -7.06
N GLN A 231 -21.58 -2.53 -6.11
CA GLN A 231 -20.33 -3.27 -5.99
C GLN A 231 -20.59 -4.67 -5.45
N ILE A 232 -19.91 -5.65 -6.07
CA ILE A 232 -19.83 -7.02 -5.58
C ILE A 232 -18.47 -7.20 -4.88
N ILE A 233 -18.46 -7.93 -3.77
CA ILE A 233 -17.26 -8.24 -2.99
C ILE A 233 -17.20 -9.74 -2.76
N PHE A 234 -15.99 -10.30 -2.81
CA PHE A 234 -15.71 -11.68 -2.44
C PHE A 234 -14.92 -11.70 -1.13
N PRO A 235 -15.59 -11.71 0.03
CA PRO A 235 -14.92 -11.72 1.32
C PRO A 235 -14.34 -13.10 1.67
N CYS A 236 -13.22 -13.11 2.40
CA CYS A 236 -12.69 -14.29 3.08
C CYS A 236 -12.78 -14.09 4.60
N LYS A 237 -12.05 -13.12 5.13
CA LYS A 237 -11.98 -12.75 6.56
C LYS A 237 -11.64 -11.27 6.70
N ALA A 238 -11.64 -10.74 7.92
CA ALA A 238 -11.24 -9.35 8.16
C ALA A 238 -9.91 -9.00 7.46
N GLY A 239 -9.93 -7.98 6.61
CA GLY A 239 -8.78 -7.52 5.83
C GLY A 239 -8.35 -8.42 4.66
N THR A 240 -9.06 -9.51 4.35
CA THR A 240 -8.79 -10.38 3.20
C THR A 240 -10.04 -10.56 2.33
N PHE A 241 -10.03 -9.99 1.13
CA PHE A 241 -11.17 -10.01 0.20
C PHE A 241 -10.76 -9.53 -1.21
N ALA A 242 -11.63 -9.79 -2.20
CA ALA A 242 -11.45 -9.31 -3.57
C ALA A 242 -12.58 -8.38 -4.04
N LEU A 243 -12.20 -7.39 -4.85
CA LEU A 243 -13.04 -6.34 -5.42
C LEU A 243 -12.88 -6.33 -6.95
N PRO A 244 -13.86 -6.85 -7.71
CA PRO A 244 -13.83 -6.82 -9.17
C PRO A 244 -13.93 -5.39 -9.70
N VAL A 245 -13.15 -5.08 -10.73
CA VAL A 245 -13.17 -3.82 -11.47
C VAL A 245 -13.75 -4.06 -12.86
N MET A 246 -14.86 -3.40 -13.16
CA MET A 246 -15.61 -3.57 -14.40
C MET A 246 -15.03 -2.72 -15.54
N ASP A 247 -15.22 -3.17 -16.78
CA ASP A 247 -14.96 -2.36 -17.95
C ASP A 247 -15.95 -1.19 -18.11
N VAL A 248 -15.73 -0.34 -19.11
CA VAL A 248 -16.51 0.88 -19.34
C VAL A 248 -18.00 0.59 -19.58
N ASN A 249 -18.31 -0.54 -20.20
CA ASN A 249 -19.67 -0.93 -20.59
C ASN A 249 -20.38 -1.79 -19.53
N GLN A 250 -19.67 -2.19 -18.47
CA GLN A 250 -20.19 -3.05 -17.40
C GLN A 250 -20.47 -4.49 -17.86
N GLU A 251 -19.80 -4.93 -18.92
CA GLU A 251 -20.00 -6.23 -19.55
C GLU A 251 -19.10 -7.30 -18.95
N LYS A 252 -17.90 -6.91 -18.50
CA LYS A 252 -16.90 -7.85 -17.96
C LYS A 252 -16.05 -7.25 -16.84
N VAL A 253 -15.55 -8.13 -15.99
CA VAL A 253 -14.47 -7.83 -15.04
C VAL A 253 -13.15 -7.77 -15.80
N VAL A 254 -12.44 -6.66 -15.72
CA VAL A 254 -11.13 -6.46 -16.38
C VAL A 254 -10.02 -7.07 -15.54
N PHE A 255 -10.03 -6.77 -14.25
CA PHE A 255 -9.17 -7.34 -13.21
C PHE A 255 -9.87 -7.20 -11.84
N SER A 256 -9.31 -7.83 -10.81
CA SER A 256 -9.78 -7.62 -9.43
C SER A 256 -8.67 -7.08 -8.53
N ILE A 257 -9.04 -6.14 -7.67
CA ILE A 257 -8.19 -5.69 -6.56
C ILE A 257 -8.34 -6.72 -5.44
N VAL A 258 -7.24 -7.18 -4.86
CA VAL A 258 -7.24 -8.16 -3.77
C VAL A 258 -6.50 -7.56 -2.59
N LEU A 259 -7.12 -7.60 -1.41
CA LEU A 259 -6.49 -7.22 -0.16
C LEU A 259 -6.21 -8.48 0.64
N VAL A 260 -5.04 -8.58 1.28
CA VAL A 260 -4.62 -9.76 2.04
C VAL A 260 -4.03 -9.33 3.38
N ASP A 261 -4.59 -9.89 4.47
CA ASP A 261 -4.02 -9.76 5.81
C ASP A 261 -2.74 -10.62 5.89
N SER A 262 -1.59 -9.96 5.91
CA SER A 262 -0.28 -10.62 5.96
C SER A 262 0.04 -11.30 7.29
N GLY A 263 -0.85 -11.15 8.28
CA GLY A 263 -0.65 -11.67 9.62
C GLY A 263 0.16 -10.75 10.53
N ASP A 264 0.59 -11.33 11.65
CA ASP A 264 1.33 -10.66 12.72
C ASP A 264 2.83 -11.07 12.63
N TYR A 265 3.60 -10.95 13.71
CA TYR A 265 4.94 -11.52 13.79
C TYR A 265 4.92 -13.06 13.72
N GLU A 266 6.09 -13.67 13.57
CA GLU A 266 6.27 -15.12 13.69
C GLU A 266 6.61 -15.51 15.13
N LYS A 267 6.13 -16.66 15.64
CA LYS A 267 6.35 -17.11 17.02
C LYS A 267 7.84 -17.21 17.40
N ARG A 268 8.68 -17.55 16.42
CA ARG A 268 10.14 -17.68 16.59
C ARG A 268 10.89 -16.35 16.37
N GLY A 269 10.16 -15.24 16.23
CA GLY A 269 10.66 -13.91 15.89
C GLY A 269 10.70 -13.69 14.38
N GLY A 270 10.71 -12.42 13.97
CA GLY A 270 10.56 -11.99 12.57
C GLY A 270 9.09 -11.78 12.20
N TYR A 271 8.84 -11.55 10.91
CA TYR A 271 7.50 -11.28 10.37
C TYR A 271 6.79 -12.57 9.97
N GLY A 272 5.48 -12.60 10.19
CA GLY A 272 4.61 -13.74 9.86
C GLY A 272 4.13 -13.69 8.41
N SER A 273 3.32 -14.67 8.04
CA SER A 273 2.73 -14.82 6.71
C SER A 273 1.21 -14.83 6.78
N PRO A 274 0.50 -14.66 5.65
CA PRO A 274 -0.95 -14.86 5.60
C PRO A 274 -1.38 -16.19 6.21
N SER A 275 -2.56 -16.22 6.81
CA SER A 275 -3.14 -17.46 7.34
C SER A 275 -3.45 -18.47 6.24
N SER A 276 -3.54 -19.76 6.55
CA SER A 276 -3.93 -20.82 5.59
C SER A 276 -5.19 -20.46 4.80
N ASN A 277 -6.25 -20.01 5.48
CA ASN A 277 -7.50 -19.62 4.82
C ASN A 277 -7.33 -18.47 3.81
N ALA A 278 -6.37 -17.57 4.05
CA ALA A 278 -6.07 -16.49 3.11
C ALA A 278 -5.32 -17.02 1.88
N LEU A 279 -4.37 -17.94 2.08
CA LEU A 279 -3.67 -18.61 0.98
C LEU A 279 -4.60 -19.50 0.15
N ASP A 280 -5.51 -20.24 0.80
CA ASP A 280 -6.53 -21.06 0.14
C ASP A 280 -7.49 -20.17 -0.66
N PHE A 281 -7.95 -19.05 -0.07
CA PHE A 281 -8.75 -18.06 -0.77
C PHE A 281 -8.04 -17.51 -2.01
N LEU A 282 -6.76 -17.14 -1.90
CA LEU A 282 -5.98 -16.68 -3.05
C LEU A 282 -5.92 -17.75 -4.15
N ALA A 283 -5.63 -19.00 -3.78
CA ALA A 283 -5.53 -20.11 -4.72
C ALA A 283 -6.86 -20.40 -5.43
N ASP A 284 -7.99 -20.15 -4.77
CA ASP A 284 -9.32 -20.37 -5.32
C ASP A 284 -9.87 -19.21 -6.17
N LEU A 285 -9.28 -18.01 -6.11
CA LEU A 285 -9.76 -16.83 -6.85
C LEU A 285 -10.09 -17.10 -8.33
N PRO A 286 -9.26 -17.83 -9.11
CA PRO A 286 -9.55 -18.13 -10.51
C PRO A 286 -10.83 -18.96 -10.75
N ASN A 287 -11.36 -19.63 -9.72
CA ASN A 287 -12.58 -20.44 -9.84
C ASN A 287 -13.84 -19.58 -9.98
N PHE A 288 -13.81 -18.32 -9.54
CA PHE A 288 -14.97 -17.42 -9.53
C PHE A 288 -14.67 -15.99 -10.04
N LEU A 289 -13.41 -15.67 -10.35
CA LEU A 289 -13.00 -14.41 -10.97
C LEU A 289 -12.01 -14.64 -12.11
N PRO A 290 -12.02 -13.79 -13.17
CA PRO A 290 -10.99 -13.87 -14.21
C PRO A 290 -9.58 -13.71 -13.64
N PRO A 291 -8.58 -14.50 -14.12
CA PRO A 291 -7.25 -14.62 -13.52
C PRO A 291 -6.34 -13.42 -13.80
N LYS A 292 -6.71 -12.26 -13.23
CA LYS A 292 -6.02 -10.97 -13.33
C LYS A 292 -6.19 -10.21 -12.02
N PHE A 293 -5.14 -10.21 -11.20
CA PHE A 293 -5.21 -9.69 -9.83
C PHE A 293 -4.14 -8.63 -9.55
N CYS A 294 -4.56 -7.54 -8.90
CA CYS A 294 -3.69 -6.52 -8.32
C CYS A 294 -3.80 -6.63 -6.79
N VAL A 295 -2.73 -7.06 -6.14
CA VAL A 295 -2.75 -7.44 -4.72
C VAL A 295 -2.16 -6.33 -3.84
N PHE A 296 -2.79 -6.07 -2.71
CA PHE A 296 -2.34 -5.15 -1.68
C PHE A 296 -2.21 -5.89 -0.36
N GLN A 297 -1.04 -5.76 0.26
CA GLN A 297 -0.68 -6.43 1.49
C GLN A 297 0.17 -5.50 2.36
N HIS A 298 0.22 -5.75 3.66
CA HIS A 298 1.12 -5.02 4.54
C HIS A 298 2.57 -5.44 4.39
N PHE A 299 2.91 -6.70 4.72
CA PHE A 299 4.28 -7.19 4.60
C PHE A 299 4.73 -7.42 3.15
N PRO A 300 5.98 -7.05 2.80
CA PRO A 300 6.57 -7.39 1.52
C PRO A 300 6.89 -8.90 1.43
N LEU A 301 6.86 -9.40 0.20
CA LEU A 301 7.27 -10.78 -0.11
C LEU A 301 8.80 -10.91 -0.05
N PRO A 302 9.35 -12.11 0.24
CA PRO A 302 10.78 -12.36 0.13
C PRO A 302 11.37 -11.98 -1.24
N GLN A 303 10.59 -12.13 -2.31
CA GLN A 303 10.98 -11.87 -3.70
C GLN A 303 11.24 -10.39 -4.01
N TYR A 304 10.97 -9.46 -3.09
CA TYR A 304 11.45 -8.09 -3.21
C TYR A 304 12.97 -8.01 -3.25
N TYR A 305 13.69 -8.96 -2.62
CA TYR A 305 15.15 -9.03 -2.72
C TYR A 305 15.64 -9.42 -4.13
N ASP A 306 14.81 -10.03 -4.97
CA ASP A 306 15.17 -10.37 -6.36
C ASP A 306 15.18 -9.13 -7.27
N LEU A 307 14.63 -8.01 -6.80
CA LEU A 307 14.74 -6.69 -7.44
C LEU A 307 15.99 -5.92 -7.01
N LEU A 308 16.78 -6.49 -6.10
CA LEU A 308 17.97 -5.89 -5.54
C LEU A 308 19.21 -6.66 -6.00
N ARG A 309 20.33 -5.94 -6.10
CA ARG A 309 21.65 -6.54 -6.33
C ARG A 309 22.48 -6.48 -5.06
N GLU A 310 23.18 -7.56 -4.75
CA GLU A 310 24.12 -7.61 -3.63
C GLU A 310 25.35 -6.75 -3.94
N VAL A 311 25.77 -5.95 -2.97
CA VAL A 311 26.91 -5.03 -3.06
C VAL A 311 27.95 -5.41 -2.01
N PRO A 312 29.25 -5.49 -2.37
CA PRO A 312 30.32 -5.69 -1.40
C PRO A 312 30.30 -4.62 -0.29
N LYS A 313 30.54 -5.03 0.96
CA LYS A 313 30.44 -4.15 2.14
C LYS A 313 31.32 -2.90 2.03
N ASP A 314 32.51 -3.03 1.45
CA ASP A 314 33.45 -1.95 1.18
C ASP A 314 32.92 -0.92 0.16
N CYS A 315 32.02 -1.33 -0.72
CA CYS A 315 31.36 -0.48 -1.70
C CYS A 315 30.00 0.07 -1.23
N ALA A 316 29.44 -0.46 -0.14
CA ALA A 316 28.07 -0.18 0.30
C ALA A 316 27.77 1.32 0.46
N ALA A 317 28.66 2.09 1.10
CA ALA A 317 28.47 3.53 1.30
C ALA A 317 28.50 4.32 -0.02
N LYS A 318 29.33 3.91 -0.98
CA LYS A 318 29.48 4.58 -2.27
C LYS A 318 28.24 4.37 -3.16
N GLU A 319 27.61 3.21 -3.04
CA GLU A 319 26.47 2.80 -3.86
C GLU A 319 25.12 3.00 -3.14
N ASN A 320 25.12 3.65 -1.98
CA ASN A 320 23.94 3.80 -1.12
C ASN A 320 23.25 2.45 -0.81
N ALA A 321 24.03 1.38 -0.70
CA ALA A 321 23.52 0.05 -0.43
C ALA A 321 23.12 -0.07 1.05
N ILE A 322 22.01 -0.77 1.29
CA ILE A 322 21.40 -0.94 2.60
C ILE A 322 21.59 -2.38 3.07
N GLU A 323 21.88 -2.56 4.36
CA GLU A 323 21.96 -3.90 4.94
C GLU A 323 20.57 -4.55 4.93
N GLY A 324 20.51 -5.80 4.48
CA GLY A 324 19.29 -6.60 4.57
C GLY A 324 18.93 -6.94 6.02
N TYR A 325 17.69 -7.35 6.26
CA TYR A 325 17.25 -7.79 7.58
C TYR A 325 17.21 -9.31 7.69
N ARG A 326 17.40 -9.81 8.91
CA ARG A 326 17.13 -11.19 9.31
C ARG A 326 17.84 -12.24 8.44
N ARG A 327 17.12 -12.92 7.53
CA ARG A 327 17.69 -13.91 6.60
C ARG A 327 18.73 -13.29 5.68
N PHE A 328 18.64 -11.99 5.42
CA PHE A 328 19.49 -11.22 4.54
C PHE A 328 20.50 -10.33 5.29
N ALA A 329 20.55 -10.42 6.62
CA ALA A 329 21.48 -9.66 7.44
C ALA A 329 22.95 -9.98 7.14
N GLY A 330 23.82 -8.98 7.32
CA GLY A 330 25.24 -9.06 6.98
C GLY A 330 25.57 -8.92 5.50
N LYS A 331 24.56 -8.77 4.64
CA LYS A 331 24.69 -8.48 3.21
C LYS A 331 24.10 -7.11 2.90
N TYR A 332 24.67 -6.41 1.92
CA TYR A 332 24.27 -5.07 1.52
C TYR A 332 23.65 -5.11 0.13
N TYR A 333 22.59 -4.35 -0.08
CA TYR A 333 21.79 -4.40 -1.29
C TYR A 333 21.55 -3.00 -1.83
N ALA A 334 21.64 -2.85 -3.14
CA ALA A 334 21.17 -1.66 -3.85
C ALA A 334 20.06 -2.08 -4.82
N LEU A 335 19.25 -1.12 -5.28
CA LEU A 335 18.30 -1.38 -6.36
C LEU A 335 19.05 -1.87 -7.61
N ASP A 336 18.49 -2.87 -8.29
CA ASP A 336 18.98 -3.28 -9.61
C ASP A 336 18.27 -2.46 -10.68
N ASP A 337 18.98 -1.51 -11.28
CA ASP A 337 18.47 -0.60 -12.31
C ASP A 337 17.93 -1.33 -13.56
N ASN A 338 18.28 -2.61 -13.76
CA ASN A 338 17.72 -3.43 -14.84
C ASN A 338 16.36 -4.04 -14.50
N ARG A 339 15.98 -4.04 -13.23
CA ARG A 339 14.74 -4.65 -12.70
C ARG A 339 13.74 -3.62 -12.23
N VAL A 340 14.22 -2.53 -11.64
CA VAL A 340 13.37 -1.50 -11.05
C VAL A 340 12.99 -0.44 -12.06
N LEU A 341 11.79 0.13 -11.87
CA LEU A 341 11.37 1.33 -12.56
C LEU A 341 12.20 2.53 -12.06
N PRO A 342 12.38 3.59 -12.89
CA PRO A 342 13.08 4.80 -12.48
C PRO A 342 12.48 5.47 -11.23
N ASP A 343 13.27 6.36 -10.63
CA ASP A 343 12.89 7.25 -9.52
C ASP A 343 12.54 6.54 -8.18
N GLY A 344 12.80 5.24 -8.08
CA GLY A 344 12.69 4.49 -6.84
C GLY A 344 13.90 4.70 -5.91
N TYR A 345 13.70 4.48 -4.60
CA TYR A 345 14.76 4.47 -3.61
C TYR A 345 14.56 3.36 -2.57
N LEU A 346 15.70 2.79 -2.15
CA LEU A 346 15.79 1.84 -1.02
C LEU A 346 16.30 2.61 0.20
N GLY A 347 15.45 2.79 1.21
CA GLY A 347 15.79 3.54 2.42
C GLY A 347 16.11 2.66 3.63
N GLU A 348 15.67 1.41 3.61
CA GLU A 348 15.91 0.41 4.65
C GLU A 348 15.87 -1.02 4.08
N GLY A 349 16.39 -1.99 4.83
CA GLY A 349 16.32 -3.40 4.43
C GLY A 349 14.87 -3.84 4.26
N VAL A 350 14.59 -4.74 3.32
CA VAL A 350 13.21 -5.21 3.13
C VAL A 350 12.83 -6.16 4.26
N SER A 351 11.77 -5.81 4.99
CA SER A 351 11.30 -6.52 6.18
C SER A 351 10.26 -7.59 5.82
N CYS A 352 10.72 -8.64 5.14
CA CYS A 352 9.87 -9.76 4.71
C CYS A 352 9.92 -10.96 5.70
N PRO A 353 8.99 -11.92 5.58
CA PRO A 353 9.04 -13.16 6.35
C PRO A 353 10.33 -13.97 6.12
N ASP A 354 10.85 -14.60 7.18
CA ASP A 354 12.08 -15.42 7.11
C ASP A 354 11.89 -16.69 6.24
N LYS A 355 10.67 -17.22 6.24
CA LYS A 355 10.27 -18.44 5.55
C LYS A 355 9.28 -18.06 4.46
N ASP A 356 9.51 -18.58 3.27
CA ASP A 356 8.55 -18.50 2.18
C ASP A 356 7.34 -19.38 2.50
N SER A 357 6.15 -18.78 2.52
CA SER A 357 4.86 -19.44 2.74
C SER A 357 4.32 -20.11 1.46
N GLY A 358 4.98 -19.91 0.32
CA GLY A 358 4.46 -20.28 -1.00
C GLY A 358 3.52 -19.24 -1.60
N GLU A 359 3.29 -18.11 -0.91
CA GLU A 359 2.38 -17.05 -1.35
C GLU A 359 2.75 -16.52 -2.75
N TYR A 360 4.02 -16.23 -3.00
CA TYR A 360 4.48 -15.75 -4.30
C TYR A 360 4.16 -16.75 -5.42
N ASN A 361 4.36 -18.04 -5.19
CA ASN A 361 4.04 -19.09 -6.15
C ASN A 361 2.53 -19.19 -6.41
N ILE A 362 1.68 -18.96 -5.40
CA ILE A 362 0.23 -18.89 -5.57
C ILE A 362 -0.12 -17.69 -6.44
N LEU A 363 0.42 -16.51 -6.12
CA LEU A 363 0.19 -15.26 -6.86
C LEU A 363 0.55 -15.39 -8.35
N GLN A 364 1.70 -15.99 -8.66
CA GLN A 364 2.10 -16.27 -10.04
C GLN A 364 1.08 -17.18 -10.75
N LYS A 365 0.68 -18.29 -10.12
CA LYS A 365 -0.25 -19.27 -10.71
C LYS A 365 -1.63 -18.70 -10.99
N ILE A 366 -2.12 -17.80 -10.13
CA ILE A 366 -3.46 -17.21 -10.29
C ILE A 366 -3.47 -16.02 -11.26
N GLY A 367 -2.32 -15.61 -11.80
CA GLY A 367 -2.23 -14.48 -12.72
C GLY A 367 -2.25 -13.11 -12.04
N ALA A 368 -1.69 -13.00 -10.83
CA ALA A 368 -1.40 -11.70 -10.25
C ALA A 368 -0.35 -10.98 -11.10
N PHE A 369 -0.64 -9.74 -11.47
CA PHE A 369 0.26 -8.92 -12.31
C PHE A 369 0.91 -7.77 -11.53
N ALA A 370 0.41 -7.48 -10.33
CA ALA A 370 0.93 -6.44 -9.46
C ALA A 370 0.74 -6.81 -7.98
N PHE A 371 1.72 -6.46 -7.16
CA PHE A 371 1.70 -6.64 -5.71
C PHE A 371 2.25 -5.38 -5.03
N CYS A 372 1.49 -4.80 -4.11
CA CYS A 372 1.85 -3.58 -3.38
C CYS A 372 1.99 -3.88 -1.89
N ALA A 373 3.15 -3.54 -1.33
CA ALA A 373 3.46 -3.66 0.10
C ALA A 373 3.62 -2.28 0.75
N GLY A 374 3.39 -2.23 2.07
CA GLY A 374 3.80 -1.15 2.96
C GLY A 374 4.92 -1.62 3.88
N HIS A 375 4.74 -1.40 5.18
CA HIS A 375 5.56 -1.87 6.30
C HIS A 375 6.95 -1.24 6.42
N ASP A 376 7.72 -1.24 5.34
CA ASP A 376 9.00 -0.54 5.27
C ASP A 376 8.75 0.93 4.93
N HIS A 377 8.70 1.78 5.96
CA HIS A 377 8.30 3.18 5.84
C HIS A 377 9.21 3.99 4.91
N ARG A 378 10.48 3.60 4.76
CA ARG A 378 11.50 4.32 4.00
C ARG A 378 11.73 3.76 2.61
N ASN A 379 11.05 2.68 2.23
CA ASN A 379 11.21 2.07 0.91
C ASN A 379 10.16 2.59 -0.05
N ALA A 380 10.59 3.08 -1.21
CA ALA A 380 9.68 3.48 -2.27
C ALA A 380 10.27 3.12 -3.63
N PHE A 381 9.94 1.94 -4.13
CA PHE A 381 10.40 1.47 -5.44
C PHE A 381 9.37 0.54 -6.06
N ALA A 382 9.50 0.30 -7.36
CA ALA A 382 8.68 -0.65 -8.09
C ALA A 382 9.59 -1.41 -9.05
N GLY A 383 9.42 -2.72 -9.20
CA GLY A 383 10.24 -3.50 -10.12
C GLY A 383 9.53 -4.74 -10.61
N ARG A 384 9.95 -5.23 -11.77
CA ARG A 384 9.34 -6.40 -12.41
C ARG A 384 10.16 -7.65 -12.11
N CYS A 385 9.49 -8.68 -11.60
CA CYS A 385 10.08 -10.00 -11.49
C CYS A 385 10.36 -10.56 -12.90
N GLU A 386 11.52 -11.16 -13.09
CA GLU A 386 11.95 -11.72 -14.37
C GLU A 386 11.09 -12.90 -14.83
N ASP A 387 10.73 -13.75 -13.88
CA ASP A 387 10.07 -15.04 -14.12
C ASP A 387 8.58 -14.91 -14.46
N SER A 388 7.90 -13.95 -13.85
CA SER A 388 6.45 -13.76 -13.92
C SER A 388 6.03 -12.46 -14.56
N GLY A 389 6.92 -11.48 -14.68
CA GLY A 389 6.59 -10.11 -15.08
C GLY A 389 5.76 -9.34 -14.05
N MET A 390 5.46 -9.93 -12.89
CA MET A 390 4.69 -9.31 -11.82
C MET A 390 5.42 -8.06 -11.30
N LEU A 391 4.68 -6.96 -11.17
CA LEU A 391 5.19 -5.70 -10.66
C LEU A 391 5.10 -5.68 -9.13
N LEU A 392 6.24 -5.78 -8.43
CA LEU A 392 6.30 -5.60 -6.98
C LEU A 392 6.56 -4.14 -6.66
N MET A 393 5.80 -3.58 -5.72
CA MET A 393 5.85 -2.17 -5.33
C MET A 393 6.00 -2.03 -3.82
N ALA A 394 7.04 -1.34 -3.37
CA ALA A 394 7.19 -0.90 -1.98
C ALA A 394 6.71 0.54 -1.87
N THR A 395 5.90 0.85 -0.86
CA THR A 395 5.30 2.18 -0.69
C THR A 395 5.72 2.76 0.65
N ALA A 396 6.37 3.92 0.61
CA ALA A 396 6.78 4.65 1.80
C ALA A 396 5.57 5.08 2.64
N THR A 397 5.81 5.28 3.93
CA THR A 397 4.76 5.69 4.88
C THR A 397 4.09 7.00 4.47
N CYS A 398 2.78 7.07 4.67
CA CYS A 398 2.03 8.33 4.63
C CYS A 398 1.96 9.02 6.00
N GLY A 399 2.33 8.30 7.07
CA GLY A 399 2.29 8.74 8.46
C GLY A 399 3.40 9.72 8.83
N PHE A 400 3.16 10.47 9.90
CA PHE A 400 4.08 11.48 10.42
C PHE A 400 4.34 11.33 11.92
N ALA A 401 3.71 10.37 12.61
CA ALA A 401 3.96 10.13 14.04
C ALA A 401 4.99 9.04 14.35
N SER A 402 5.27 8.13 13.40
CA SER A 402 6.25 7.05 13.56
C SER A 402 7.58 7.37 12.86
N TYR A 403 8.53 6.42 12.90
CA TYR A 403 9.78 6.54 12.13
C TYR A 403 9.46 6.60 10.63
N GLY A 404 10.35 7.13 9.80
CA GLY A 404 10.07 7.22 8.38
C GLY A 404 11.18 7.94 7.61
N PRO A 405 10.95 8.25 6.33
CA PRO A 405 11.88 9.03 5.55
C PRO A 405 11.84 10.49 6.03
N VAL A 406 12.66 11.35 5.43
CA VAL A 406 12.49 12.80 5.65
C VAL A 406 11.07 13.21 5.29
N ALA A 407 10.49 14.16 6.04
CA ALA A 407 9.07 14.51 5.92
C ALA A 407 8.59 14.84 4.49
N SER A 408 9.46 15.38 3.63
CA SER A 408 9.14 15.65 2.22
C SER A 408 8.94 14.38 1.39
N LYS A 409 9.44 13.24 1.84
CA LYS A 409 9.39 11.93 1.18
C LYS A 409 8.29 11.02 1.75
N CYS A 410 7.61 11.39 2.83
CA CYS A 410 6.35 10.74 3.20
C CYS A 410 5.35 10.92 2.05
N GLY A 411 4.56 9.91 1.72
CA GLY A 411 3.80 9.96 0.48
C GLY A 411 2.69 8.94 0.35
N ALA A 412 2.11 8.90 -0.85
CA ALA A 412 1.11 7.94 -1.27
C ALA A 412 1.50 7.38 -2.65
N ARG A 413 1.18 6.12 -2.94
CA ARG A 413 1.47 5.54 -4.26
C ARG A 413 0.23 5.58 -5.15
N LEU A 414 0.34 6.26 -6.29
CA LEU A 414 -0.66 6.20 -7.35
C LEU A 414 -0.41 4.95 -8.21
N LEU A 415 -1.48 4.24 -8.55
CA LEU A 415 -1.53 3.30 -9.65
C LEU A 415 -2.62 3.77 -10.62
N GLU A 416 -2.24 4.15 -11.83
CA GLU A 416 -3.17 4.47 -12.90
C GLU A 416 -3.18 3.37 -13.96
N PHE A 417 -4.37 2.82 -14.19
CA PHE A 417 -4.65 1.78 -15.15
C PHE A 417 -5.22 2.39 -16.43
N ASP A 418 -4.84 1.85 -17.59
CA ASP A 418 -5.40 2.16 -18.89
C ASP A 418 -6.05 0.89 -19.46
N ILE A 419 -7.29 0.96 -19.90
CA ILE A 419 -8.04 -0.21 -20.37
C ILE A 419 -7.41 -0.91 -21.58
N ARG A 420 -6.53 -0.22 -22.34
CA ARG A 420 -5.78 -0.81 -23.45
C ARG A 420 -4.63 -1.71 -22.99
N HIS A 421 -4.06 -1.41 -21.82
CA HIS A 421 -2.99 -2.17 -21.17
C HIS A 421 -3.30 -2.32 -19.66
N PRO A 422 -4.41 -3.00 -19.30
CA PRO A 422 -4.96 -2.93 -17.95
C PRO A 422 -4.13 -3.69 -16.90
N TYR A 423 -3.13 -4.45 -17.34
CA TYR A 423 -2.24 -5.24 -16.49
C TYR A 423 -0.84 -4.61 -16.38
N GLU A 424 -0.66 -3.42 -16.93
CA GLU A 424 0.59 -2.65 -16.88
C GLU A 424 0.31 -1.25 -16.27
N PRO A 425 -0.04 -1.18 -14.97
CA PRO A 425 -0.34 0.10 -14.34
C PRO A 425 0.89 1.00 -14.35
N ARG A 426 0.65 2.29 -14.63
CA ARG A 426 1.64 3.33 -14.36
C ARG A 426 1.62 3.62 -12.87
N THR A 427 2.79 3.66 -12.24
CA THR A 427 2.90 3.95 -10.82
C THR A 427 3.80 5.14 -10.54
N GLN A 428 3.46 5.90 -9.50
CA GLN A 428 4.20 7.08 -9.06
C GLN A 428 4.05 7.25 -7.56
N MET A 429 5.13 7.64 -6.88
CA MET A 429 5.05 8.18 -5.52
C MET A 429 4.62 9.64 -5.56
N LEU A 430 3.56 9.96 -4.82
CA LEU A 430 3.10 11.32 -4.58
C LEU A 430 3.67 11.77 -3.24
N GLU A 431 4.79 12.47 -3.29
CA GLU A 431 5.55 12.86 -2.11
C GLU A 431 5.00 14.16 -1.50
N PHE A 432 5.03 14.27 -0.18
CA PHE A 432 4.52 15.41 0.57
C PHE A 432 5.22 16.72 0.17
N GLY A 433 6.53 16.66 -0.10
CA GLY A 433 7.32 17.82 -0.51
C GLY A 433 6.81 18.46 -1.79
N ASP A 434 6.38 17.64 -2.74
CA ASP A 434 5.88 18.09 -4.04
C ASP A 434 4.40 18.48 -3.99
N LEU A 435 3.59 17.75 -3.21
CA LEU A 435 2.16 18.01 -3.09
C LEU A 435 1.82 19.18 -2.17
N VAL A 436 2.51 19.30 -1.03
CA VAL A 436 2.15 20.18 0.09
C VAL A 436 3.25 21.21 0.37
N GLY A 437 4.51 20.84 0.15
CA GLY A 437 5.67 21.66 0.48
C GLY A 437 6.28 21.30 1.83
N LYS A 438 6.45 22.28 2.71
CA LYS A 438 7.16 22.08 3.99
C LYS A 438 6.22 21.56 5.08
N ALA A 439 6.67 20.51 5.78
CA ALA A 439 5.94 19.97 6.92
C ALA A 439 5.86 20.99 8.07
N SER A 440 4.77 20.92 8.83
CA SER A 440 4.53 21.82 9.97
C SER A 440 5.32 21.41 11.22
N SER A 441 5.66 20.12 11.33
CA SER A 441 6.46 19.57 12.42
C SER A 441 7.97 19.66 12.13
N LYS A 442 8.75 20.09 13.14
CA LYS A 442 10.23 20.04 13.14
C LYS A 442 10.78 18.76 13.77
N LYS A 443 9.95 17.78 14.14
CA LYS A 443 10.43 16.53 14.74
C LYS A 443 11.42 15.87 13.76
N ALA A 444 12.62 15.59 14.24
CA ALA A 444 13.59 14.82 13.48
C ALA A 444 13.01 13.40 13.31
N TYR A 445 12.73 13.01 12.06
CA TYR A 445 12.34 11.66 11.69
C TYR A 445 13.60 10.79 11.70
N THR A 446 14.13 10.56 12.89
CA THR A 446 15.29 9.69 13.09
C THR A 446 14.81 8.31 13.48
N TYR A 447 15.32 7.30 12.78
CA TYR A 447 15.31 5.92 13.21
C TYR A 447 15.90 5.85 14.62
N GLY A 448 15.02 5.66 15.59
CA GLY A 448 15.37 5.33 16.95
C GLY A 448 14.41 4.24 17.36
N LEU A 449 14.94 3.07 17.73
CA LEU A 449 14.25 1.94 18.35
C LEU A 449 13.42 2.32 19.60
N ASN A 450 13.44 3.59 19.99
CA ASN A 450 12.74 4.21 21.10
C ASN A 450 11.61 5.15 20.61
N ALA A 451 10.82 4.73 19.62
CA ALA A 451 9.53 5.37 19.35
C ALA A 451 8.59 5.09 20.53
N ASP A 452 8.78 5.81 21.65
CA ASP A 452 7.92 5.93 22.83
C ASP A 452 7.26 4.62 23.35
N CYS A 453 7.85 3.45 23.10
CA CYS A 453 7.44 2.19 23.71
C CYS A 453 7.90 2.18 25.17
N SER A 454 7.12 2.81 26.06
CA SER A 454 7.28 2.72 27.51
C SER A 454 6.71 1.41 28.06
N HIS A 455 6.88 0.32 27.33
CA HIS A 455 6.54 -1.01 27.80
C HIS A 455 7.86 -1.69 28.19
N ASP A 456 8.12 -1.82 29.49
CA ASP A 456 9.25 -2.58 30.04
C ASP A 456 9.08 -4.06 29.68
N LEU A 457 9.49 -4.43 28.47
CA LEU A 457 9.36 -5.77 27.93
C LEU A 457 10.71 -6.22 27.38
N PRO A 458 11.05 -7.53 27.48
CA PRO A 458 12.34 -8.03 27.04
C PRO A 458 12.56 -7.76 25.55
N GLU A 459 13.68 -7.12 25.24
CA GLU A 459 14.15 -6.81 23.89
C GLU A 459 14.20 -8.09 23.04
N VAL A 460 13.30 -8.17 22.07
CA VAL A 460 13.42 -9.13 20.97
C VAL A 460 13.87 -8.31 19.79
N ASP A 461 15.13 -8.46 19.41
CA ASP A 461 15.62 -7.90 18.15
C ASP A 461 14.85 -8.56 17.00
N LEU A 462 14.00 -7.76 16.34
CA LEU A 462 13.16 -8.19 15.23
C LEU A 462 13.86 -8.07 13.88
N LEU A 463 14.98 -7.35 13.82
CA LEU A 463 15.69 -7.02 12.60
C LEU A 463 16.91 -7.91 12.38
N GLN A 464 17.51 -8.39 13.47
CA GLN A 464 18.63 -9.33 13.43
C GLN A 464 18.23 -10.67 14.04
N LYS A 465 18.81 -11.75 13.51
CA LYS A 465 18.66 -13.06 14.17
C LYS A 465 19.50 -13.08 15.45
N PRO A 466 18.96 -13.57 16.57
CA PRO A 466 19.76 -13.67 17.79
C PRO A 466 20.96 -14.58 17.54
N SER A 467 22.15 -14.11 17.96
CA SER A 467 23.40 -14.86 17.83
C SER A 467 23.30 -16.23 18.51
N LEU A 468 24.16 -17.18 18.10
CA LEU A 468 24.18 -18.53 18.69
C LEU A 468 24.35 -18.46 20.22
N PHE A 469 25.20 -17.55 20.70
CA PHE A 469 25.42 -17.27 22.11
C PHE A 469 24.16 -16.74 22.80
N ALA A 470 23.47 -15.76 22.21
CA ALA A 470 22.21 -15.22 22.75
C ALA A 470 21.10 -16.30 22.82
N ARG A 471 21.05 -17.22 21.85
CA ARG A 471 20.13 -18.37 21.85
C ARG A 471 20.44 -19.35 22.97
N ILE A 472 21.72 -19.65 23.21
CA ILE A 472 22.17 -20.52 24.31
C ILE A 472 21.84 -19.86 25.66
N LEU A 473 22.08 -18.56 25.81
CA LEU A 473 21.76 -17.81 27.03
C LEU A 473 20.25 -17.77 27.33
N ARG A 474 19.41 -17.57 26.30
CA ARG A 474 17.94 -17.64 26.45
C ARG A 474 17.49 -19.04 26.86
N ARG A 475 18.08 -20.09 26.28
CA ARG A 475 17.77 -21.49 26.63
C ARG A 475 18.20 -21.83 28.05
N TRP A 476 19.36 -21.32 28.50
CA TRP A 476 19.80 -21.44 29.89
C TRP A 476 18.86 -20.71 30.85
N ARG A 477 18.48 -19.46 30.56
CA ARG A 477 17.53 -18.70 31.38
C ARG A 477 16.15 -19.36 31.47
N SER A 478 15.66 -19.99 30.40
CA SER A 478 14.37 -20.70 30.44
C SER A 478 14.44 -22.04 31.19
N ILE A 479 15.63 -22.62 31.34
CA ILE A 479 15.86 -23.83 32.14
C ILE A 479 15.98 -23.48 33.62
N VAL A 480 16.56 -22.33 33.96
CA VAL A 480 16.69 -21.84 35.35
C VAL A 480 15.37 -21.24 35.89
N ALA A 481 14.46 -20.81 35.01
CA ALA A 481 13.14 -20.28 35.37
C ALA A 481 12.01 -21.34 35.41
N LYS A 482 12.35 -22.62 35.21
CA LYS A 482 11.51 -23.78 35.54
C LYS A 482 12.06 -24.43 36.79
#